data_AF-A0A290XF04-F1
#
_entry.id   AF-A0A290XF04-F1
#
_cell.length_a   1.000
_cell.length_b   1.000
_cell.length_c   1.000
_cell.angle_alpha   90.00
_cell.angle_beta   90.00
_cell.angle_gamma   90.00
#
_symmetry.space_group_name_H-M   'P 1'
#
loop_
_entity.id
_entity.type
_entity.pdbx_description
1 polymer ?
#
loop_
_entity_poly.entity_id
_entity_poly.type
_entity_poly.pdbx_seq_one_letter_code
_entity_poly.pdbx_strand_id
1 'polypeptide(L)'
;MACVLVLWWGGMSATDAQSVFKCADARGGHSYQSEPCSQGAPLRTWTADGPPVLAEVPAASSPVSHAPVRRTPGAGERRGVSPRVSRSRGDDQQARCTAARANREAVLHKLGTRRRYDDLRRLNDRVSAVCNHRGQ
;
A
#
# COMPACT_ATOMS: atom_id res chain seq x y z
N MET A 1 -30.62 53.78 -33.96
CA MET A 1 -31.33 52.54 -33.56
C MET A 1 -30.27 51.64 -32.95
N ALA A 2 -30.43 51.30 -31.67
CA ALA A 2 -29.37 50.86 -30.75
C ALA A 2 -28.92 49.40 -30.91
N CYS A 3 -27.68 49.16 -30.47
CA CYS A 3 -26.99 47.89 -30.23
C CYS A 3 -27.85 46.81 -29.56
N VAL A 4 -27.56 45.53 -29.83
CA VAL A 4 -27.06 44.58 -28.80
C VAL A 4 -26.23 43.48 -29.49
N LEU A 5 -24.90 43.54 -29.37
CA LEU A 5 -24.03 42.36 -29.53
C LEU A 5 -24.23 41.50 -28.28
N VAL A 6 -24.99 40.42 -28.39
CA VAL A 6 -25.12 39.43 -27.30
C VAL A 6 -23.85 38.61 -27.29
N LEU A 7 -22.85 39.10 -26.55
CA LEU A 7 -21.70 38.33 -26.10
C LEU A 7 -22.19 37.22 -25.17
N TRP A 8 -22.40 36.04 -25.73
CA TRP A 8 -22.62 34.81 -24.98
C TRP A 8 -21.29 34.43 -24.30
N TRP A 9 -21.00 35.07 -23.16
CA TRP A 9 -20.04 34.56 -22.20
C TRP A 9 -20.64 33.34 -21.51
N GLY A 10 -20.49 32.18 -22.14
CA GLY A 10 -20.64 30.89 -21.47
C GLY A 10 -19.60 30.81 -20.36
N GLY A 11 -20.10 30.68 -19.13
CA GLY A 11 -19.32 30.78 -17.90
C GLY A 11 -18.05 29.94 -17.92
N MET A 12 -16.94 30.59 -17.57
CA MET A 12 -15.75 29.90 -17.12
C MET A 12 -16.11 29.24 -15.78
N SER A 13 -16.54 27.97 -15.83
CA SER A 13 -16.62 27.14 -14.63
C SER A 13 -15.21 27.05 -14.06
N ALA A 14 -15.01 27.69 -12.91
CA ALA A 14 -13.83 27.47 -12.11
C ALA A 14 -13.80 25.98 -11.74
N THR A 15 -12.92 25.22 -12.39
CA THR A 15 -12.55 23.86 -11.96
C THR A 15 -11.77 23.97 -10.66
N ASP A 16 -12.52 24.11 -9.57
CA ASP A 16 -12.01 24.04 -8.20
C ASP A 16 -11.81 22.56 -7.83
N ALA A 17 -10.56 22.20 -7.50
CA ALA A 17 -10.10 20.89 -7.06
C ALA A 17 -10.45 19.69 -7.97
N GLN A 18 -9.43 18.90 -8.37
CA GLN A 18 -9.62 17.67 -9.15
C GLN A 18 -10.36 16.62 -8.32
N SER A 19 -11.67 16.76 -8.21
CA SER A 19 -12.58 15.82 -7.57
C SER A 19 -13.20 14.94 -8.64
N VAL A 20 -13.26 13.63 -8.38
CA VAL A 20 -13.86 12.64 -9.26
C VAL A 20 -15.07 12.06 -8.55
N PHE A 21 -16.21 12.05 -9.22
CA PHE A 21 -17.47 11.52 -8.72
C PHE A 21 -17.80 10.24 -9.50
N LYS A 22 -18.03 9.14 -8.79
CA LYS A 22 -18.67 7.94 -9.35
C LYS A 22 -20.19 8.14 -9.26
N CYS A 23 -20.82 8.26 -10.41
CA CYS A 23 -22.26 8.37 -10.55
C CYS A 23 -22.84 7.02 -10.98
N ALA A 24 -24.03 6.69 -10.48
CA ALA A 24 -24.82 5.58 -10.99
C ALA A 24 -25.92 6.12 -11.88
N ASP A 25 -26.17 5.46 -13.00
CA ASP A 25 -27.36 5.72 -13.81
C ASP A 25 -28.55 4.88 -13.33
N ALA A 26 -29.76 5.29 -13.73
CA ALA A 26 -31.00 4.59 -13.39
C ALA A 26 -31.12 3.18 -14.00
N ARG A 27 -30.22 2.82 -14.93
CA ARG A 27 -30.14 1.51 -15.59
C ARG A 27 -29.06 0.62 -14.98
N GLY A 28 -28.42 1.05 -13.89
CA GLY A 28 -27.39 0.29 -13.16
C GLY A 28 -25.96 0.45 -13.71
N GLY A 29 -25.73 1.32 -14.69
CA GLY A 29 -24.40 1.66 -15.17
C GLY A 29 -23.67 2.65 -14.26
N HIS A 30 -22.36 2.78 -14.47
CA HIS A 30 -21.49 3.66 -13.70
C HIS A 30 -20.75 4.62 -14.62
N SER A 31 -20.82 5.92 -14.33
CA SER A 31 -20.04 6.96 -14.99
C SER A 31 -19.14 7.67 -13.99
N TYR A 32 -18.00 8.16 -14.47
CA TYR A 32 -17.03 8.91 -13.67
C TYR A 32 -16.94 10.32 -14.23
N GLN A 33 -17.20 11.31 -13.40
CA GLN A 33 -17.29 12.71 -13.83
C GLN A 33 -16.45 13.58 -12.90
N SER A 34 -15.88 14.67 -13.42
CA SER A 34 -15.18 15.68 -12.63
C SER A 34 -16.12 16.72 -12.02
N GLU A 35 -17.39 16.69 -12.41
CA GLU A 35 -18.46 17.51 -11.85
C GLU A 35 -19.40 16.63 -11.00
N PRO A 36 -20.10 17.22 -10.02
CA PRO A 36 -21.12 16.49 -9.25
C PRO A 36 -22.12 15.80 -10.16
N CYS A 37 -22.63 14.64 -9.74
CA CYS A 37 -23.58 13.87 -10.54
C CYS A 37 -24.80 14.73 -10.89
N SER A 38 -25.00 14.97 -12.20
CA SER A 38 -26.11 15.78 -12.73
C SER A 38 -27.48 15.21 -12.39
N GLN A 39 -27.55 13.88 -12.18
CA GLN A 39 -28.72 13.21 -11.64
C GLN A 39 -28.31 12.20 -10.57
N GLY A 40 -28.93 12.33 -9.39
CA GLY A 40 -28.74 11.44 -8.25
C GLY A 40 -27.57 11.81 -7.34
N ALA A 41 -27.51 11.14 -6.19
CA ALA A 41 -26.40 11.28 -5.25
C ALA A 41 -25.15 10.55 -5.78
N PRO A 42 -23.94 11.11 -5.60
CA PRO A 42 -22.71 10.41 -5.95
C PRO A 42 -22.57 9.15 -5.10
N LEU A 43 -22.24 8.03 -5.73
CA LEU A 43 -21.94 6.78 -5.00
C LEU A 43 -20.60 6.91 -4.27
N ARG A 44 -19.66 7.66 -4.86
CA ARG A 44 -18.36 7.89 -4.26
C ARG A 44 -17.72 9.15 -4.83
N THR A 45 -17.04 9.90 -3.98
CA THR A 45 -16.25 11.08 -4.36
C THR A 45 -14.81 10.88 -3.93
N TRP A 46 -13.88 11.24 -4.79
CA TRP A 46 -12.45 11.32 -4.47
C TRP A 46 -11.99 12.75 -4.70
N THR A 47 -11.27 13.32 -3.74
CA THR A 47 -10.56 14.59 -3.93
C THR A 47 -9.08 14.25 -4.11
N ALA A 48 -8.45 14.76 -5.16
CA ALA A 48 -7.00 14.68 -5.27
C ALA A 48 -6.38 15.68 -4.28
N ASP A 49 -6.05 15.20 -3.08
CA ASP A 49 -5.09 15.91 -2.24
C ASP A 49 -3.75 15.94 -2.99
N GLY A 50 -3.15 17.13 -3.10
CA GLY A 50 -1.86 17.30 -3.78
C GLY A 50 -0.78 16.36 -3.23
N PRO A 51 0.35 16.22 -3.93
CA PRO A 51 1.42 15.32 -3.50
C PRO A 51 1.76 15.58 -2.02
N PRO A 52 1.91 14.54 -1.19
CA PRO A 52 2.19 14.73 0.22
C PRO A 52 3.48 15.56 0.33
N VAL A 53 3.38 16.71 1.00
CA VAL A 53 4.57 17.41 1.47
C VAL A 53 5.33 16.39 2.32
N LEU A 54 6.58 16.12 1.95
CA LEU A 54 7.44 15.20 2.69
C LEU A 54 7.65 15.79 4.09
N ALA A 55 6.80 15.41 5.04
CA ALA A 55 7.08 15.65 6.44
C ALA A 55 8.35 14.86 6.77
N GLU A 56 9.39 15.59 7.17
CA GLU A 56 10.69 15.04 7.53
C GLU A 56 10.49 13.94 8.58
N VAL A 57 10.77 12.70 8.19
CA VAL A 57 10.66 11.55 9.08
C VAL A 57 11.78 11.67 10.11
N PRO A 58 11.52 11.86 11.41
CA PRO A 58 12.59 11.80 12.39
C PRO A 58 13.22 10.42 12.31
N ALA A 59 14.52 10.39 12.02
CA ALA A 59 15.31 9.17 11.96
C ALA A 59 15.22 8.46 13.32
N ALA A 60 14.37 7.45 13.41
CA ALA A 60 14.29 6.59 14.58
C ALA A 60 15.59 5.78 14.68
N SER A 61 16.57 6.37 15.35
CA SER A 61 17.79 5.70 15.79
C SER A 61 17.40 4.74 16.91
N SER A 62 16.95 3.55 16.55
CA SER A 62 16.86 2.45 17.51
C SER A 62 18.23 1.79 17.59
N PRO A 63 18.99 1.91 18.69
CA PRO A 63 20.15 1.06 18.87
C PRO A 63 19.65 -0.38 19.04
N VAL A 64 19.95 -1.22 18.05
CA VAL A 64 19.87 -2.67 18.21
C VAL A 64 20.91 -3.05 19.27
N SER A 65 20.48 -3.20 20.51
CA SER A 65 21.30 -3.78 21.57
C SER A 65 21.66 -5.21 21.18
N HIS A 66 22.83 -5.38 20.57
CA HIS A 66 23.50 -6.66 20.45
C HIS A 66 23.93 -7.12 21.84
N ALA A 67 23.06 -7.85 22.54
CA ALA A 67 23.49 -8.59 23.72
C ALA A 67 24.42 -9.73 23.26
N PRO A 68 25.66 -9.83 23.78
CA PRO A 68 26.52 -10.97 23.48
C PRO A 68 25.94 -12.21 24.17
N VAL A 69 25.46 -13.17 23.38
CA VAL A 69 25.12 -14.51 23.87
C VAL A 69 26.42 -15.19 24.31
N ARG A 70 26.70 -15.11 25.61
CA ARG A 70 27.80 -15.82 26.25
C ARG A 70 27.42 -17.31 26.29
N ARG A 71 28.01 -18.12 25.40
CA ARG A 71 27.93 -19.58 25.47
C ARG A 71 28.78 -20.06 26.64
N THR A 72 28.16 -20.56 27.70
CA THR A 72 28.81 -21.39 28.72
C THR A 72 28.39 -22.84 28.54
N PRO A 73 29.32 -23.81 28.44
CA PRO A 73 28.99 -25.23 28.52
C PRO A 73 29.08 -25.66 30.00
N GLY A 74 27.98 -26.16 30.56
CA GLY A 74 27.98 -26.62 31.96
C GLY A 74 26.72 -27.39 32.32
N ALA A 75 26.92 -28.68 32.58
CA ALA A 75 25.97 -29.73 32.92
C ALA A 75 24.85 -29.36 33.92
N GLY A 76 23.69 -30.00 33.75
CA GLY A 76 22.61 -29.96 34.75
C GLY A 76 21.28 -30.52 34.24
N GLU A 77 21.16 -31.84 34.27
CA GLU A 77 19.92 -32.62 34.20
C GLU A 77 18.70 -31.93 34.83
N ARG A 78 17.67 -31.58 34.03
CA ARG A 78 16.24 -31.80 34.31
C ARG A 78 15.47 -31.86 32.98
N ARG A 79 14.86 -33.02 32.69
CA ARG A 79 13.83 -33.19 31.65
C ARG A 79 12.63 -32.28 31.95
N GLY A 80 12.69 -31.03 31.50
CA GLY A 80 11.51 -30.22 31.24
C GLY A 80 11.09 -30.49 29.81
N VAL A 81 10.02 -31.26 29.62
CA VAL A 81 9.32 -31.32 28.33
C VAL A 81 8.87 -29.90 28.02
N SER A 82 9.63 -29.21 27.17
CA SER A 82 9.22 -27.94 26.61
C SER A 82 7.91 -28.22 25.85
N PRO A 83 6.79 -27.55 26.15
CA PRO A 83 5.58 -27.74 25.37
C PRO A 83 5.95 -27.30 23.94
N ARG A 84 6.05 -28.26 23.02
CA ARG A 84 6.06 -27.96 21.60
C ARG A 84 4.70 -27.33 21.34
N VAL A 85 4.65 -26.01 21.37
CA VAL A 85 3.55 -25.26 20.80
C VAL A 85 3.55 -25.68 19.33
N SER A 86 2.61 -26.56 18.98
CA SER A 86 2.35 -26.97 17.62
C SER A 86 1.91 -25.73 16.87
N ARG A 87 2.87 -24.97 16.33
CA ARG A 87 2.56 -23.88 15.42
C ARG A 87 1.72 -24.48 14.32
N SER A 88 0.55 -23.90 14.10
CA SER A 88 -0.30 -24.38 13.04
C SER A 88 0.45 -24.20 11.72
N ARG A 89 0.22 -25.06 10.73
CA ARG A 89 0.83 -24.90 9.40
C ARG A 89 0.57 -23.51 8.81
N GLY A 90 -0.53 -22.85 9.21
CA GLY A 90 -0.86 -21.48 8.86
C GLY A 90 0.11 -20.44 9.44
N ASP A 91 0.54 -20.60 10.69
CA ASP A 91 1.51 -19.70 11.34
C ASP A 91 2.88 -19.76 10.66
N ASP A 92 3.33 -20.97 10.32
CA ASP A 92 4.59 -21.17 9.61
C ASP A 92 4.54 -20.61 8.18
N GLN A 93 3.42 -20.75 7.48
CA GLN A 93 3.24 -20.19 6.15
C GLN A 93 3.20 -18.65 6.18
N GLN A 94 2.50 -18.08 7.15
CA GLN A 94 2.47 -16.64 7.36
C GLN A 94 3.86 -16.09 7.67
N ALA A 95 4.64 -16.78 8.52
CA ALA A 95 6.02 -16.42 8.82
C ALA A 95 6.94 -16.48 7.59
N ARG A 96 6.74 -17.45 6.69
CA ARG A 96 7.49 -17.52 5.42
C ARG A 96 7.14 -16.36 4.48
N CYS A 97 5.86 -16.00 4.41
CA CYS A 97 5.42 -14.86 3.59
C CYS A 97 5.98 -13.53 4.12
N THR A 98 5.97 -13.31 5.44
CA THR A 98 6.55 -12.09 6.03
C THR A 98 8.06 -12.03 5.82
N ALA A 99 8.77 -13.15 5.96
CA ALA A 99 10.20 -13.24 5.65
C ALA A 99 10.50 -12.94 4.17
N ALA A 100 9.68 -13.43 3.23
CA ALA A 100 9.84 -13.15 1.81
C ALA A 100 9.66 -11.65 1.50
N ARG A 101 8.69 -10.99 2.14
CA ARG A 101 8.48 -9.53 2.01
C ARG A 101 9.65 -8.73 2.58
N ALA A 102 10.16 -9.11 3.76
CA ALA A 102 11.32 -8.47 4.36
C ALA A 102 12.56 -8.62 3.48
N ASN A 103 12.77 -9.80 2.86
CA ASN A 103 13.86 -10.00 1.91
C ASN A 103 13.74 -9.10 0.68
N ARG A 104 12.54 -8.98 0.08
CA ARG A 104 12.29 -8.05 -1.01
C ARG A 104 12.71 -6.64 -0.62
N GLU A 105 12.25 -6.15 0.52
CA GLU A 105 12.55 -4.78 0.96
C GLU A 105 14.05 -4.57 1.17
N ALA A 106 14.74 -5.53 1.82
CA ALA A 106 16.18 -5.47 2.01
C ALA A 106 16.95 -5.42 0.66
N VAL A 107 16.50 -6.16 -0.36
CA VAL A 107 17.12 -6.12 -1.69
C VAL A 107 16.82 -4.79 -2.39
N LEU A 108 15.58 -4.30 -2.32
CA LEU A 108 15.20 -3.00 -2.89
C LEU A 108 15.96 -1.83 -2.25
N HIS A 109 16.21 -1.91 -0.95
CA HIS A 109 17.03 -0.94 -0.24
C HIS A 109 18.49 -0.98 -0.72
N LYS A 110 19.07 -2.17 -0.93
CA LYS A 110 20.43 -2.31 -1.47
C LYS A 110 20.57 -1.79 -2.90
N LEU A 111 19.54 -1.97 -3.72
CA LEU A 111 19.53 -1.49 -5.11
C LEU A 111 19.38 0.03 -5.20
N GLY A 112 18.73 0.68 -4.23
CA GLY A 112 18.55 2.14 -4.22
C GLY A 112 17.90 2.64 -5.51
N THR A 113 18.54 3.59 -6.20
CA THR A 113 18.07 4.14 -7.48
C THR A 113 18.36 3.25 -8.69
N ARG A 114 19.17 2.19 -8.54
CA ARG A 114 19.54 1.25 -9.63
C ARG A 114 18.50 0.16 -9.88
N ARG A 115 17.25 0.37 -9.46
CA ARG A 115 16.16 -0.61 -9.62
C ARG A 115 15.79 -0.74 -11.08
N ARG A 116 16.06 -1.91 -11.68
CA ARG A 116 15.56 -2.27 -13.01
C ARG A 116 14.22 -2.99 -12.89
N TYR A 117 13.40 -2.88 -13.94
CA TYR A 117 12.09 -3.54 -13.99
C TYR A 117 12.18 -5.05 -13.74
N ASP A 118 13.16 -5.73 -14.35
CA ASP A 118 13.33 -7.18 -14.18
C ASP A 118 13.65 -7.58 -12.74
N ASP A 119 14.37 -6.75 -12.01
CA ASP A 119 14.67 -6.99 -10.60
C ASP A 119 13.42 -6.86 -9.74
N LEU A 120 12.60 -5.82 -9.99
CA LEU A 120 11.32 -5.63 -9.32
C LEU A 120 10.38 -6.79 -9.60
N ARG A 121 10.29 -7.21 -10.86
CA ARG A 121 9.44 -8.32 -11.30
C ARG A 121 9.84 -9.62 -10.62
N ARG A 122 11.12 -10.01 -10.70
CA ARG A 122 11.63 -11.23 -10.06
C ARG A 122 11.39 -11.26 -8.55
N LEU A 123 11.58 -10.14 -7.87
CA LEU A 123 11.34 -10.04 -6.43
C LEU A 123 9.84 -10.18 -6.10
N ASN A 124 8.96 -9.61 -6.91
CA ASN A 124 7.52 -9.70 -6.71
C ASN A 124 6.99 -11.11 -7.01
N ASP A 125 7.49 -11.77 -8.06
CA ASP A 125 7.16 -13.15 -8.40
C ASP A 125 7.53 -14.10 -7.26
N ARG A 126 8.71 -13.92 -6.65
CA ARG A 126 9.16 -14.72 -5.50
C ARG A 126 8.26 -14.53 -4.27
N VAL A 127 7.86 -13.29 -3.98
CA VAL A 127 6.93 -13.01 -2.87
C VAL A 127 5.58 -13.64 -3.15
N SER A 128 5.09 -13.54 -4.38
CA SER A 128 3.79 -14.07 -4.81
C SER A 128 3.75 -15.58 -4.70
N ALA A 129 4.81 -16.28 -5.12
CA ALA A 129 4.95 -17.73 -5.00
C ALA A 129 4.85 -18.23 -3.54
N VAL A 130 5.32 -17.44 -2.57
CA VAL A 130 5.27 -17.81 -1.14
C VAL A 130 3.97 -17.31 -0.48
N CYS A 131 3.45 -16.15 -0.87
CA CYS A 131 2.34 -15.51 -0.19
C CYS A 131 0.95 -15.90 -0.73
N ASN A 132 0.80 -16.37 -1.98
CA ASN A 132 -0.49 -16.78 -2.55
C ASN A 132 -0.93 -18.18 -2.10
N HIS A 133 -1.28 -18.30 -0.82
CA HIS A 133 -1.83 -19.53 -0.23
C HIS A 133 -3.29 -19.40 0.22
N ARG A 134 -3.93 -18.24 0.01
CA ARG A 134 -5.33 -17.96 0.43
C ARG A 134 -6.41 -18.54 -0.50
N GLY A 135 -6.19 -19.73 -1.06
CA GLY A 135 -7.11 -20.29 -2.06
C GLY A 135 -7.15 -21.81 -2.14
N GLN A 136 -6.80 -22.52 -1.06
CA GLN A 136 -7.03 -23.96 -0.94
C GLN A 136 -7.73 -24.26 0.38
#